data_AF-A0A8J2KUX7-F1
#
_entry.id   AF-A0A8J2KUX7-F1
#
_cell.length_a   1.000
_cell.length_b   1.000
_cell.length_c   1.000
_cell.angle_alpha   90.00
_cell.angle_beta   90.00
_cell.angle_gamma   90.00
#
_symmetry.space_group_name_H-M   'P 1'
#
loop_
_entity.id
_entity.type
_entity.pdbx_description
1 polymer ?
#
loop_
_entity_poly.entity_id
_entity_poly.type
_entity_poly.pdbx_seq_one_letter_code
_entity_poly.pdbx_strand_id
1 'polypeptide(L)'
;MGDKLFVIITLAILVFSGNGCYPDWYSECDKNEDCCTLNCFREVASWDVGVCYPIDGDTDDNSTVGSDTNSTCLALWASNCINDSQCCSKYCWRGDPDWTYGVCEIIPCDSTVCSLPNCSCSDKYVPGNLTMSEIPQMVFLTFDDANSEQSDILYKKIFTSERKNPNGARITGTFYVSHESNFYTYTNEYYDQGHEIALHSITHKDNYSYWENLDEDGWFREVGVQREMMSRFANIPAEEIIGFRTPFLQGSGDSMYQFLYKGALTLNF
;
A
#
# COMPACT_ATOMS: atom_id res chain seq x y z
N MET A 1 -6.94 -31.04 -23.32
CA MET A 1 -6.62 -29.61 -23.15
C MET A 1 -7.79 -28.98 -22.44
N GLY A 2 -7.76 -29.03 -21.11
CA GLY A 2 -8.76 -28.44 -20.26
C GLY A 2 -7.99 -27.67 -19.23
N ASP A 3 -7.77 -26.38 -19.51
CA ASP A 3 -7.05 -25.49 -18.62
C ASP A 3 -7.83 -25.44 -17.31
N LYS A 4 -7.19 -25.90 -16.25
CA LYS A 4 -7.71 -25.83 -14.89
C LYS A 4 -7.08 -24.59 -14.30
N LEU A 5 -7.80 -23.49 -14.40
CA LEU A 5 -7.48 -22.25 -13.74
C LEU A 5 -7.96 -22.42 -12.33
N PHE A 6 -7.11 -22.23 -11.35
CA PHE A 6 -7.52 -22.18 -9.96
C PHE A 6 -6.68 -21.07 -9.34
N VAL A 7 -7.36 -20.28 -8.51
CA VAL A 7 -6.98 -18.98 -7.94
C VAL A 7 -6.20 -19.20 -6.64
N ILE A 8 -5.23 -18.31 -6.34
CA ILE A 8 -4.70 -17.87 -5.01
C ILE A 8 -3.25 -17.37 -5.20
N ILE A 9 -2.68 -16.32 -4.58
CA ILE A 9 -3.05 -15.13 -3.78
C ILE A 9 -1.88 -14.15 -4.04
N THR A 10 -2.13 -12.86 -4.25
CA THR A 10 -1.09 -11.84 -4.08
C THR A 10 -0.70 -11.84 -2.61
N LEU A 11 0.48 -12.37 -2.33
CA LEU A 11 0.92 -12.67 -0.97
C LEU A 11 1.82 -11.53 -0.50
N ALA A 12 1.21 -10.58 0.21
CA ALA A 12 1.88 -9.73 1.17
C ALA A 12 1.30 -10.08 2.54
N ILE A 13 1.98 -10.95 3.29
CA ILE A 13 1.66 -11.20 4.70
C ILE A 13 2.65 -10.38 5.54
N LEU A 14 2.13 -9.39 6.26
CA LEU A 14 2.72 -8.96 7.52
C LEU A 14 2.05 -9.75 8.64
N VAL A 15 2.86 -10.47 9.42
CA VAL A 15 2.39 -11.21 10.60
C VAL A 15 2.10 -10.22 11.73
N PHE A 16 0.85 -10.14 12.17
CA PHE A 16 0.53 -9.71 13.54
C PHE A 16 0.69 -10.92 14.46
N SER A 17 1.75 -10.94 15.26
CA SER A 17 1.89 -11.89 16.37
C SER A 17 1.59 -11.19 17.70
N GLY A 18 0.39 -11.41 18.22
CA GLY A 18 0.12 -11.68 19.64
C GLY A 18 0.27 -10.55 20.66
N ASN A 19 -0.86 -10.22 21.30
CA ASN A 19 -1.00 -9.60 22.62
C ASN A 19 -0.10 -8.40 22.88
N GLY A 20 -0.38 -7.33 22.16
CA GLY A 20 0.13 -5.99 22.40
C GLY A 20 -0.92 -4.98 21.97
N CYS A 21 -0.79 -3.77 22.50
CA CYS A 21 -1.47 -2.58 22.03
C CYS A 21 -1.53 -2.47 20.49
N TYR A 22 -2.51 -1.74 19.98
CA TYR A 22 -2.65 -1.35 18.59
C TYR A 22 -1.53 -0.40 18.16
N PRO A 23 -0.96 -0.61 16.96
CA PRO A 23 0.07 0.26 16.42
C PRO A 23 -0.50 1.65 16.11
N ASP A 24 0.41 2.61 15.89
CA ASP A 24 0.06 3.94 15.42
C ASP A 24 -0.83 3.85 14.17
N TRP A 25 -1.80 4.75 14.13
CA TRP A 25 -2.82 4.92 13.10
C TRP A 25 -3.91 3.85 13.05
N TYR A 26 -3.94 2.91 14.01
CA TYR A 26 -5.06 1.99 14.17
C TYR A 26 -6.33 2.74 14.58
N SER A 27 -7.40 2.59 13.81
CA SER A 27 -8.59 3.44 13.80
C SER A 27 -9.75 2.99 14.69
N GLU A 28 -9.54 1.94 15.49
CA GLU A 28 -10.56 1.37 16.39
C GLU A 28 -10.09 1.26 17.85
N CYS A 29 -9.36 2.25 18.35
CA CYS A 29 -9.04 2.28 19.78
C CYS A 29 -10.25 2.78 20.60
N ASP A 30 -10.57 2.09 21.69
CA ASP A 30 -11.60 2.58 22.62
C ASP A 30 -10.97 3.53 23.65
N LYS A 31 -9.76 3.20 24.10
CA LYS A 31 -9.02 3.90 25.14
C LYS A 31 -7.57 4.11 24.71
N ASN A 32 -6.93 5.07 25.37
CA ASN A 32 -5.51 5.36 25.17
C ASN A 32 -4.64 4.11 25.35
N GLU A 33 -4.93 3.27 26.34
CA GLU A 33 -4.13 2.07 26.63
C GLU A 33 -4.24 0.97 25.57
N ASP A 34 -5.25 1.08 24.70
CA ASP A 34 -5.36 0.20 23.55
C ASP A 34 -4.27 0.53 22.53
N CYS A 35 -3.73 1.75 22.50
CA CYS A 35 -2.69 2.20 21.58
C CYS A 35 -1.29 2.06 22.15
N CYS A 36 -0.31 1.71 21.31
CA CYS A 36 1.07 1.59 21.74
C CYS A 36 1.69 2.93 22.14
N THR A 37 1.17 4.02 21.58
CA THR A 37 1.51 5.39 21.97
C THR A 37 0.81 5.84 23.25
N LEU A 38 -0.13 5.07 23.80
CA LEU A 38 -1.02 5.52 24.86
C LEU A 38 -1.86 6.76 24.48
N ASN A 39 -2.16 6.91 23.19
CA ASN A 39 -2.90 8.05 22.67
C ASN A 39 -3.94 7.62 21.64
N CYS A 40 -5.18 7.53 22.09
CA CYS A 40 -6.34 7.28 21.27
C CYS A 40 -7.01 8.61 20.93
N PHE A 41 -6.59 9.20 19.82
CA PHE A 41 -7.05 10.50 19.34
C PHE A 41 -8.47 10.41 18.77
N ARG A 42 -9.30 11.41 19.08
CA ARG A 42 -10.64 11.58 18.52
C ARG A 42 -10.76 13.00 18.00
N GLU A 43 -10.81 13.17 16.67
CA GLU A 43 -10.92 14.50 16.03
C GLU A 43 -12.26 15.17 16.37
N VAL A 44 -13.31 14.36 16.54
CA VAL A 44 -14.64 14.82 16.91
C VAL A 44 -15.16 14.00 18.09
N ALA A 45 -15.70 14.66 19.12
CA ALA A 45 -16.24 14.01 20.32
C ALA A 45 -17.41 13.04 20.05
N SER A 46 -17.94 13.01 18.81
CA SER A 46 -19.02 12.12 18.35
C SER A 46 -18.53 10.83 17.71
N TRP A 47 -17.22 10.56 17.69
CA TRP A 47 -16.69 9.29 17.19
C TRP A 47 -16.75 8.24 18.30
N ASP A 48 -17.36 7.10 17.99
CA ASP A 48 -17.53 5.98 18.95
C ASP A 48 -16.18 5.34 19.30
N VAL A 49 -15.25 5.30 18.35
CA VAL A 49 -13.86 4.83 18.48
C VAL A 49 -12.86 5.93 18.08
N GLY A 50 -11.63 5.87 18.57
CA GLY A 50 -10.56 6.79 18.22
C GLY A 50 -9.48 6.13 17.36
N VAL A 51 -8.47 6.93 17.00
CA VAL A 51 -7.30 6.49 16.24
C VAL A 51 -6.07 6.54 17.13
N CYS A 52 -5.28 5.48 17.16
CA CYS A 52 -3.98 5.50 17.81
C CYS A 52 -3.08 6.53 17.13
N TYR A 53 -2.74 7.61 17.81
CA TYR A 53 -1.99 8.73 17.23
C TYR A 53 -0.62 8.83 17.91
N PRO A 54 0.47 9.15 17.20
CA PRO A 54 1.77 9.38 17.81
C PRO A 54 1.69 10.46 18.90
N ILE A 55 2.27 10.23 20.08
CA ILE A 55 2.48 11.32 21.04
C ILE A 55 3.82 11.95 20.67
N ASP A 56 3.79 13.03 19.90
CA ASP A 56 5.03 13.66 19.44
C ASP A 56 5.84 14.20 20.62
N GLY A 57 6.99 13.56 20.80
CA GLY A 57 8.22 14.20 21.23
C GLY A 57 9.14 14.49 20.05
N ASP A 58 8.63 14.58 18.82
CA ASP A 58 9.42 14.87 17.63
C ASP A 58 8.83 16.04 16.85
N THR A 59 9.24 17.24 17.23
CA THR A 59 9.15 18.40 16.34
C THR A 59 10.24 18.26 15.28
N ASP A 60 9.97 17.49 14.22
CA ASP A 60 10.70 17.64 12.97
C ASP A 60 9.77 18.26 11.92
N ASP A 61 9.49 19.54 12.17
CA ASP A 61 9.39 20.55 11.13
C ASP A 61 10.68 20.53 10.31
N ASN A 62 10.72 19.69 9.27
CA ASN A 62 11.56 19.96 8.12
C ASN A 62 11.00 19.31 6.86
N SER A 63 10.11 20.04 6.22
CA SER A 63 9.82 19.88 4.81
C SER A 63 11.11 20.03 3.99
N THR A 64 11.66 18.95 3.45
CA THR A 64 12.44 18.98 2.20
C THR A 64 12.55 17.56 1.61
N VAL A 65 11.66 17.19 0.69
CA VAL A 65 12.06 16.37 -0.46
C VAL A 65 12.35 17.34 -1.60
N GLY A 66 13.56 17.90 -1.54
CA GLY A 66 14.03 18.90 -2.49
C GLY A 66 15.45 19.27 -2.11
N SER A 67 16.42 18.58 -2.70
CA SER A 67 17.86 18.83 -2.52
C SER A 67 18.25 19.11 -1.07
N ASP A 68 18.44 18.02 -0.31
CA ASP A 68 18.94 18.12 1.06
C ASP A 68 20.39 18.65 1.03
N THR A 69 20.53 19.98 1.02
CA THR A 69 21.81 20.68 1.10
C THR A 69 22.44 20.59 2.49
N ASN A 70 21.82 19.82 3.40
CA ASN A 70 22.30 19.51 4.73
C ASN A 70 22.19 18.01 5.09
N SER A 71 22.07 17.14 4.09
CA SER A 71 22.09 15.69 4.30
C SER A 71 23.45 15.23 4.86
N THR A 72 23.42 14.54 6.00
CA THR A 72 24.63 13.93 6.61
C THR A 72 25.13 12.70 5.83
N CYS A 73 24.36 12.26 4.82
CA CYS A 73 24.66 11.13 3.96
C CYS A 73 24.35 11.44 2.49
N LEU A 74 25.03 10.73 1.60
CA LEU A 74 24.85 10.77 0.15
C LEU A 74 23.57 10.02 -0.24
N ALA A 75 22.75 10.67 -1.07
CA ALA A 75 21.54 10.09 -1.63
C ALA A 75 21.83 8.88 -2.53
N LEU A 76 20.79 8.11 -2.82
CA LEU A 76 20.87 7.02 -3.81
C LEU A 76 21.43 7.54 -5.14
N TRP A 77 22.25 6.71 -5.77
CA TRP A 77 22.97 6.94 -7.03
C TRP A 77 24.09 8.00 -6.98
N ALA A 78 24.40 8.55 -5.81
CA ALA A 78 25.59 9.37 -5.62
C ALA A 78 26.86 8.53 -5.89
N SER A 79 27.67 8.94 -6.85
CA SER A 79 28.82 8.18 -7.38
C SER A 79 30.17 8.51 -6.73
N ASN A 80 30.13 9.03 -5.49
CA ASN A 80 31.29 9.53 -4.76
C ASN A 80 31.39 8.96 -3.33
N CYS A 81 30.73 7.84 -3.03
CA CYS A 81 30.84 7.21 -1.72
C CYS A 81 32.18 6.47 -1.57
N ILE A 82 32.75 6.50 -0.38
CA ILE A 82 33.99 5.80 -0.02
C ILE A 82 33.65 4.61 0.88
N ASN A 83 32.64 4.71 1.74
CA ASN A 83 32.19 3.61 2.57
C ASN A 83 30.67 3.66 2.77
N ASP A 84 30.11 2.53 3.23
CA ASP A 84 28.67 2.34 3.42
C ASP A 84 28.02 3.41 4.29
N SER A 85 28.69 3.87 5.35
CA SER A 85 28.12 4.84 6.28
C SER A 85 27.81 6.20 5.65
N GLN A 86 28.51 6.53 4.55
CA GLN A 86 28.28 7.75 3.80
C GLN A 86 27.02 7.69 2.96
N CYS A 87 26.50 6.52 2.62
CA CYS A 87 25.25 6.40 1.87
C CYS A 87 24.06 6.42 2.83
N CYS A 88 22.97 7.09 2.44
CA CYS A 88 21.73 7.02 3.22
C CYS A 88 21.17 5.59 3.24
N SER A 89 21.36 4.85 2.15
CA SER A 89 21.04 3.41 2.04
C SER A 89 21.93 2.49 2.86
N LYS A 90 23.01 3.00 3.47
CA LYS A 90 24.05 2.21 4.14
C LYS A 90 24.72 1.17 3.24
N TYR A 91 24.78 1.44 1.93
CA TYR A 91 25.42 0.56 0.97
C TYR A 91 26.12 1.35 -0.13
N CYS A 92 27.45 1.28 -0.13
CA CYS A 92 28.32 1.88 -1.14
C CYS A 92 28.83 0.78 -2.08
N TRP A 93 28.14 0.60 -3.20
CA TRP A 93 28.53 -0.40 -4.19
C TRP A 93 29.80 0.02 -4.92
N ARG A 94 30.74 -0.92 -5.03
CA ARG A 94 31.97 -0.79 -5.83
C ARG A 94 32.03 -1.95 -6.82
N GLY A 95 31.85 -1.65 -8.11
CA GLY A 95 31.95 -2.64 -9.17
C GLY A 95 33.37 -3.19 -9.39
N ASP A 96 34.38 -2.43 -8.97
CA ASP A 96 35.79 -2.79 -9.09
C ASP A 96 36.53 -2.43 -7.79
N PRO A 97 37.36 -3.33 -7.23
CA PRO A 97 38.14 -3.06 -6.02
C PRO A 97 39.14 -1.90 -6.17
N ASP A 98 39.58 -1.58 -7.39
CA ASP A 98 40.52 -0.48 -7.67
C ASP A 98 39.84 0.88 -7.78
N TRP A 99 38.50 0.95 -7.76
CA TRP A 99 37.78 2.23 -7.80
C TRP A 99 37.91 2.96 -6.46
N THR A 100 38.39 4.21 -6.53
CA THR A 100 38.46 5.11 -5.37
C THR A 100 37.09 5.41 -4.78
N TYR A 101 36.07 5.53 -5.63
CA TYR A 101 34.69 5.88 -5.28
C TYR A 101 33.71 4.81 -5.75
N GLY A 102 32.68 4.56 -4.96
CA GLY A 102 31.53 3.73 -5.29
C GLY A 102 30.27 4.54 -5.57
N VAL A 103 29.17 3.83 -5.78
CA VAL A 103 27.83 4.38 -5.96
C VAL A 103 26.96 4.00 -4.77
N CYS A 104 26.25 4.96 -4.19
CA CYS A 104 25.24 4.65 -3.16
C CYS A 104 24.06 3.92 -3.79
N GLU A 105 23.97 2.61 -3.61
CA GLU A 105 22.89 1.79 -4.15
C GLU A 105 21.97 1.31 -3.04
N ILE A 106 20.84 0.71 -3.41
CA ILE A 106 19.97 0.01 -2.45
C ILE A 106 20.69 -1.28 -2.01
N ILE A 107 20.57 -1.63 -0.72
CA ILE A 107 21.12 -2.90 -0.20
C ILE A 107 20.55 -4.06 -1.03
N PRO A 108 21.40 -4.93 -1.62
CA PRO A 108 20.94 -6.08 -2.37
C PRO A 108 20.11 -7.00 -1.47
N CYS A 109 19.06 -7.58 -2.03
CA CYS A 109 18.22 -8.51 -1.29
C CYS A 109 19.00 -9.77 -0.87
N ASP A 110 18.95 -10.11 0.41
CA ASP A 110 19.50 -11.36 0.94
C ASP A 110 18.40 -12.42 1.01
N SER A 111 18.47 -13.42 0.13
CA SER A 111 17.48 -14.51 0.06
C SER A 111 17.52 -15.47 1.24
N THR A 112 18.54 -15.40 2.10
CA THR A 112 18.58 -16.15 3.37
C THR A 112 17.75 -15.48 4.47
N VAL A 113 17.50 -14.18 4.35
CA VAL A 113 16.68 -13.37 5.27
C VAL A 113 15.28 -13.14 4.70
N CYS A 114 15.20 -12.78 3.41
CA CYS A 114 13.95 -12.54 2.71
C CYS A 114 13.41 -13.83 2.10
N SER A 115 12.40 -14.42 2.75
CA SER A 115 11.77 -15.65 2.29
C SER A 115 10.23 -15.59 2.36
N LEU A 116 9.60 -16.30 1.42
CA LEU A 116 8.15 -16.47 1.36
C LEU A 116 7.65 -17.15 2.64
N PRO A 117 6.43 -16.85 3.12
CA PRO A 117 5.42 -15.96 2.52
C PRO A 117 5.64 -14.46 2.75
N ASN A 118 6.49 -14.09 3.71
CA ASN A 118 6.48 -12.73 4.26
C ASN A 118 7.36 -11.76 3.48
N CYS A 119 8.30 -12.27 2.68
CA CYS A 119 9.20 -11.45 1.89
C CYS A 119 9.50 -12.12 0.55
N SER A 120 9.49 -11.32 -0.52
CA SER A 120 10.00 -11.70 -1.82
C SER A 120 10.91 -10.59 -2.32
N CYS A 121 12.10 -10.96 -2.79
CA CYS A 121 12.97 -10.01 -3.47
C CYS A 121 12.31 -9.54 -4.77
N SER A 122 12.61 -8.31 -5.19
CA SER A 122 12.30 -7.85 -6.55
C SER A 122 13.25 -8.53 -7.53
N ASP A 123 12.83 -9.67 -8.06
CA ASP A 123 13.57 -10.42 -9.06
C ASP A 123 12.67 -10.90 -10.19
N LYS A 124 13.30 -11.45 -11.24
CA LYS A 124 12.60 -11.98 -12.42
C LYS A 124 12.23 -13.46 -12.28
N TYR A 125 12.55 -14.08 -11.15
CA TYR A 125 12.38 -15.50 -10.94
C TYR A 125 11.00 -15.78 -10.38
N VAL A 126 10.50 -16.95 -10.73
CA VAL A 126 9.17 -17.38 -10.32
C VAL A 126 9.24 -17.83 -8.87
N PRO A 127 8.36 -17.33 -7.98
CA PRO A 127 8.26 -17.80 -6.61
C PRO A 127 8.12 -19.33 -6.55
N GLY A 128 8.82 -19.97 -5.60
CA GLY A 128 8.69 -21.41 -5.37
C GLY A 128 9.37 -22.32 -6.41
N ASN A 129 10.19 -21.78 -7.32
CA ASN A 129 10.96 -22.53 -8.31
C ASN A 129 10.10 -23.43 -9.23
N LEU A 130 8.91 -22.94 -9.60
CA LEU A 130 7.97 -23.62 -10.48
C LEU A 130 8.42 -23.57 -11.94
N THR A 131 8.07 -24.58 -12.72
CA THR A 131 8.27 -24.58 -14.17
C THR A 131 7.18 -23.77 -14.88
N MET A 132 7.46 -23.25 -16.08
CA MET A 132 6.49 -22.47 -16.86
C MET A 132 5.13 -23.17 -17.06
N SER A 133 5.10 -24.50 -17.16
CA SER A 133 3.86 -25.27 -17.30
C SER A 133 3.02 -25.37 -16.01
N GLU A 134 3.62 -25.06 -14.86
CA GLU A 134 2.97 -25.11 -13.55
C GLU A 134 2.44 -23.73 -13.12
N ILE A 135 2.86 -22.66 -13.81
CA ILE A 135 2.51 -21.28 -13.45
C ILE A 135 1.18 -20.90 -14.09
N PRO A 136 0.17 -20.50 -13.28
CA PRO A 136 -1.04 -19.91 -13.83
C PRO A 136 -0.76 -18.49 -14.35
N GLN A 137 -1.20 -18.18 -15.58
CA GLN A 137 -1.20 -16.80 -16.05
C GLN A 137 -2.32 -16.03 -15.33
N MET A 138 -1.92 -15.08 -14.49
CA MET A 138 -2.85 -14.17 -13.83
C MET A 138 -3.12 -12.95 -14.71
N VAL A 139 -4.35 -12.44 -14.67
CA VAL A 139 -4.76 -11.20 -15.32
C VAL A 139 -5.55 -10.40 -14.29
N PHE A 140 -5.05 -9.23 -13.93
CA PHE A 140 -5.71 -8.32 -13.00
C PHE A 140 -6.50 -7.28 -13.80
N LEU A 141 -7.82 -7.28 -13.62
CA LEU A 141 -8.68 -6.21 -14.14
C LEU A 141 -8.85 -5.19 -13.03
N THR A 142 -8.22 -4.03 -13.20
CA THR A 142 -8.30 -2.94 -12.23
C THR A 142 -9.07 -1.77 -12.82
N PHE A 143 -9.87 -1.12 -11.99
CA PHE A 143 -10.58 0.10 -12.33
C PHE A 143 -10.28 1.13 -11.26
N ASP A 144 -9.86 2.30 -11.70
CA ASP A 144 -9.53 3.41 -10.81
C ASP A 144 -10.69 4.42 -10.83
N ASP A 145 -10.76 5.22 -9.77
CA ASP A 145 -11.73 6.29 -9.51
C ASP A 145 -13.12 5.82 -9.02
N ALA A 146 -14.05 6.77 -8.91
CA ALA A 146 -15.33 6.60 -8.27
C ALA A 146 -16.28 5.61 -8.96
N ASN A 147 -16.94 4.77 -8.17
CA ASN A 147 -18.05 3.94 -8.67
C ASN A 147 -19.30 4.82 -8.86
N SER A 148 -19.53 5.19 -10.11
CA SER A 148 -20.66 6.00 -10.57
C SER A 148 -21.72 5.16 -11.29
N GLU A 149 -22.92 5.72 -11.51
CA GLU A 149 -23.94 5.11 -12.39
C GLU A 149 -23.38 4.78 -13.78
N GLN A 150 -22.49 5.62 -14.32
CA GLN A 150 -21.88 5.42 -15.63
C GLN A 150 -20.95 4.20 -15.63
N SER A 151 -20.15 4.06 -14.57
CA SER A 151 -19.25 2.93 -14.40
C SER A 151 -20.01 1.61 -14.20
N ASP A 152 -21.13 1.65 -13.48
CA ASP A 152 -22.01 0.49 -13.23
C ASP A 152 -22.52 -0.15 -14.53
N ILE A 153 -22.93 0.67 -15.51
CA ILE A 153 -23.36 0.19 -16.84
C ILE A 153 -22.26 -0.62 -17.54
N LEU A 154 -21.00 -0.22 -17.37
CA LEU A 154 -19.86 -0.93 -17.94
C LEU A 154 -19.56 -2.20 -17.15
N TYR A 155 -19.44 -2.11 -15.83
CA TYR A 155 -19.08 -3.22 -14.96
C TYR A 155 -20.06 -4.38 -15.08
N LYS A 156 -21.37 -4.11 -15.15
CA LYS A 156 -22.41 -5.15 -15.39
C LYS A 156 -22.28 -5.87 -16.72
N LYS A 157 -21.68 -5.24 -17.75
CA LYS A 157 -21.36 -5.90 -19.03
C LYS A 157 -20.07 -6.70 -18.98
N ILE A 158 -19.18 -6.36 -18.07
CA ILE A 158 -17.89 -7.04 -17.89
C ILE A 158 -18.06 -8.27 -17.00
N PHE A 159 -18.67 -8.10 -15.84
CA PHE A 159 -18.76 -9.08 -14.78
C PHE A 159 -20.08 -9.85 -14.83
N THR A 160 -20.27 -10.59 -15.93
CA THR A 160 -21.45 -11.42 -16.13
C THR A 160 -21.25 -12.82 -15.52
N SER A 161 -22.34 -13.52 -15.22
CA SER A 161 -22.29 -14.85 -14.58
C SER A 161 -21.65 -15.95 -15.45
N GLU A 162 -21.55 -15.68 -16.75
CA GLU A 162 -21.07 -16.57 -17.81
C GLU A 162 -19.55 -16.49 -17.96
N ARG A 163 -18.92 -15.39 -17.53
CA ARG A 163 -17.47 -15.24 -17.58
C ARG A 163 -16.85 -15.88 -16.35
N LYS A 164 -16.26 -17.05 -16.59
CA LYS A 164 -15.70 -17.88 -15.54
C LYS A 164 -14.22 -18.12 -15.74
N ASN A 165 -13.53 -18.03 -14.63
CA ASN A 165 -12.25 -18.64 -14.44
C ASN A 165 -12.36 -20.16 -14.69
N PRO A 166 -11.38 -20.83 -15.31
CA PRO A 166 -11.45 -22.28 -15.48
C PRO A 166 -11.50 -23.16 -14.19
N ASN A 167 -11.62 -22.58 -12.99
CA ASN A 167 -12.06 -23.29 -11.77
C ASN A 167 -13.59 -23.34 -11.66
N GLY A 168 -14.28 -22.66 -12.58
CA GLY A 168 -15.72 -22.44 -12.55
C GLY A 168 -16.15 -21.24 -11.71
N ALA A 169 -15.24 -20.55 -11.01
CA ALA A 169 -15.57 -19.32 -10.30
C ALA A 169 -15.81 -18.18 -11.29
N ARG A 170 -16.62 -17.18 -10.90
CA ARG A 170 -16.77 -15.96 -11.69
C ARG A 170 -15.42 -15.22 -11.77
N ILE A 171 -15.18 -14.52 -12.87
CA ILE A 171 -14.06 -13.56 -12.89
C ILE A 171 -14.36 -12.41 -11.93
N THR A 172 -13.31 -11.89 -11.31
CA THR A 172 -13.38 -10.75 -10.39
C THR A 172 -12.48 -9.63 -10.91
N GLY A 173 -12.49 -8.50 -10.21
CA GLY A 173 -11.68 -7.33 -10.50
C GLY A 173 -11.43 -6.58 -9.20
N THR A 174 -10.51 -5.63 -9.27
CA THR A 174 -10.12 -4.77 -8.14
C THR A 174 -10.50 -3.33 -8.48
N PHE A 175 -11.22 -2.68 -7.57
CA PHE A 175 -11.67 -1.30 -7.73
C PHE A 175 -10.88 -0.41 -6.79
N TYR A 176 -9.99 0.43 -7.34
CA TYR A 176 -9.30 1.48 -6.59
C TYR A 176 -10.20 2.71 -6.58
N VAL A 177 -11.05 2.79 -5.57
CA VAL A 177 -12.14 3.75 -5.53
C VAL A 177 -11.65 5.06 -4.90
N SER A 178 -11.91 6.20 -5.54
CA SER A 178 -11.73 7.52 -4.92
C SER A 178 -13.02 7.97 -4.22
N HIS A 179 -12.95 8.82 -3.20
CA HIS A 179 -14.16 9.22 -2.47
C HIS A 179 -15.10 10.10 -3.31
N GLU A 180 -14.57 11.11 -3.99
CA GLU A 180 -15.38 12.11 -4.68
C GLU A 180 -16.27 11.46 -5.75
N SER A 181 -17.58 11.76 -5.73
CA SER A 181 -18.58 11.19 -6.65
C SER A 181 -18.77 9.67 -6.60
N ASN A 182 -18.26 9.00 -5.57
CA ASN A 182 -18.49 7.57 -5.36
C ASN A 182 -19.86 7.29 -4.73
N PHE A 183 -20.67 6.44 -5.38
CA PHE A 183 -21.85 5.87 -4.75
C PHE A 183 -21.45 4.61 -3.97
N TYR A 184 -21.31 4.76 -2.66
CA TYR A 184 -20.95 3.65 -1.76
C TYR A 184 -21.88 2.44 -1.85
N THR A 185 -23.13 2.60 -2.28
CA THR A 185 -24.04 1.49 -2.57
C THR A 185 -23.54 0.60 -3.70
N TYR A 186 -22.96 1.16 -4.76
CA TYR A 186 -22.34 0.37 -5.81
C TYR A 186 -21.05 -0.28 -5.32
N THR A 187 -20.22 0.45 -4.56
CA THR A 187 -19.03 -0.15 -3.93
C THR A 187 -19.38 -1.36 -3.08
N ASN A 188 -20.41 -1.27 -2.24
CA ASN A 188 -20.91 -2.41 -1.45
C ASN A 188 -21.43 -3.54 -2.36
N GLU A 189 -22.23 -3.23 -3.38
CA GLU A 189 -22.75 -4.23 -4.32
C GLU A 189 -21.62 -5.01 -5.02
N TYR A 190 -20.53 -4.35 -5.42
CA TYR A 190 -19.39 -5.02 -6.03
C TYR A 190 -18.57 -5.82 -5.03
N TYR A 191 -18.39 -5.32 -3.81
CA TYR A 191 -17.80 -6.09 -2.72
C TYR A 191 -18.59 -7.39 -2.44
N ASP A 192 -19.92 -7.30 -2.29
CA ASP A 192 -20.81 -8.44 -2.06
C ASP A 192 -20.78 -9.48 -3.20
N GLN A 193 -20.42 -9.04 -4.42
CA GLN A 193 -20.24 -9.92 -5.57
C GLN A 193 -18.89 -10.66 -5.58
N GLY A 194 -17.99 -10.33 -4.65
CA GLY A 194 -16.66 -10.92 -4.48
C GLY A 194 -15.55 -10.16 -5.19
N HIS A 195 -15.79 -8.89 -5.56
CA HIS A 195 -14.73 -8.01 -6.08
C HIS A 195 -13.89 -7.44 -4.93
N GLU A 196 -12.62 -7.15 -5.21
CA GLU A 196 -11.76 -6.46 -4.26
C GLU A 196 -12.04 -4.96 -4.32
N ILE A 197 -12.21 -4.33 -3.16
CA ILE A 197 -12.32 -2.88 -3.02
C ILE A 197 -11.04 -2.36 -2.36
N ALA A 198 -10.40 -1.41 -3.04
CA ALA A 198 -9.14 -0.80 -2.67
C ALA A 198 -9.25 0.72 -2.67
N LEU A 199 -8.26 1.37 -2.08
CA LEU A 199 -8.23 2.81 -1.80
C LEU A 199 -7.54 3.57 -2.94
N HIS A 200 -8.11 4.73 -3.29
CA HIS A 200 -7.58 5.65 -4.31
C HIS A 200 -7.68 7.12 -3.89
N SER A 201 -7.47 7.38 -2.61
CA SER A 201 -7.54 8.67 -1.94
C SER A 201 -8.94 9.28 -1.80
N ILE A 202 -9.10 10.17 -0.83
CA ILE A 202 -10.33 10.94 -0.65
C ILE A 202 -10.43 12.00 -1.76
N THR A 203 -9.42 12.85 -1.88
CA THR A 203 -9.56 14.07 -2.68
C THR A 203 -9.28 13.86 -4.15
N HIS A 204 -8.47 12.85 -4.50
CA HIS A 204 -7.94 12.67 -5.86
C HIS A 204 -7.49 13.98 -6.51
N LYS A 205 -6.93 14.88 -5.70
CA LYS A 205 -6.56 16.23 -6.09
C LYS A 205 -5.67 16.23 -7.32
N ASP A 206 -6.09 16.93 -8.37
CA ASP A 206 -5.33 17.12 -9.61
C ASP A 206 -4.12 18.05 -9.39
N ASN A 207 -3.11 17.52 -8.70
CA ASN A 207 -1.87 18.21 -8.37
C ASN A 207 -0.77 17.19 -8.05
N TYR A 208 0.11 16.91 -9.00
CA TYR A 208 1.24 15.98 -8.82
C TYR A 208 2.15 16.36 -7.64
N SER A 209 2.49 17.64 -7.50
CA SER A 209 3.36 18.10 -6.42
C SER A 209 2.73 17.96 -5.04
N TYR A 210 1.40 17.94 -4.94
CA TYR A 210 0.73 17.62 -3.68
C TYR A 210 1.05 16.17 -3.27
N TRP A 211 0.82 15.20 -4.16
CA TRP A 211 1.07 13.78 -3.90
C TRP A 211 2.54 13.44 -3.71
N GLU A 212 3.43 14.08 -4.47
CA GLU A 212 4.89 13.90 -4.38
C GLU A 212 5.45 14.34 -3.01
N ASN A 213 4.83 15.33 -2.37
CA ASN A 213 5.31 15.92 -1.12
C ASN A 213 4.47 15.53 0.10
N LEU A 214 3.59 14.53 0.01
CA LEU A 214 2.86 14.04 1.17
C LEU A 214 3.81 13.37 2.17
N ASP A 215 3.72 13.81 3.41
CA ASP A 215 4.22 13.10 4.58
C ASP A 215 3.27 11.94 4.97
N GLU A 216 3.63 11.20 6.01
CA GLU A 216 2.83 10.08 6.51
C GLU A 216 1.42 10.53 6.93
N ASP A 217 1.32 11.67 7.62
CA ASP A 217 0.07 12.30 8.05
C ASP A 217 -0.83 12.70 6.87
N GLY A 218 -0.22 13.18 5.79
CA GLY A 218 -0.87 13.47 4.52
C GLY A 218 -1.50 12.24 3.91
N TRP A 219 -0.76 11.14 3.84
CA TRP A 219 -1.30 9.86 3.38
C TRP A 219 -2.36 9.30 4.32
N PHE A 220 -2.21 9.46 5.63
CA PHE A 220 -3.23 9.06 6.58
C PHE A 220 -4.55 9.80 6.33
N ARG A 221 -4.51 11.12 6.13
CA ARG A 221 -5.71 11.90 5.80
C ARG A 221 -6.34 11.50 4.47
N GLU A 222 -5.53 11.15 3.46
CA GLU A 222 -6.04 10.80 2.14
C GLU A 222 -6.48 9.33 2.02
N VAL A 223 -5.84 8.40 2.71
CA VAL A 223 -5.98 6.96 2.48
C VAL A 223 -6.44 6.27 3.75
N GLY A 224 -5.82 6.57 4.89
CA GLY A 224 -6.23 6.02 6.19
C GLY A 224 -7.68 6.37 6.52
N VAL A 225 -8.04 7.65 6.43
CA VAL A 225 -9.43 8.11 6.63
C VAL A 225 -10.35 7.55 5.54
N GLN A 226 -9.88 7.36 4.31
CA GLN A 226 -10.70 6.76 3.25
C GLN A 226 -11.11 5.33 3.58
N ARG A 227 -10.21 4.54 4.19
CA ARG A 227 -10.54 3.17 4.63
C ARG A 227 -11.73 3.17 5.59
N GLU A 228 -11.75 4.10 6.54
CA GLU A 228 -12.86 4.27 7.47
C GLU A 228 -14.15 4.70 6.77
N MET A 229 -14.05 5.59 5.79
CA MET A 229 -15.19 5.99 4.98
C MET A 229 -15.77 4.81 4.18
N MET A 230 -14.93 3.98 3.56
CA MET A 230 -15.36 2.77 2.86
C MET A 230 -16.01 1.79 3.83
N SER A 231 -15.39 1.56 4.98
CA SER A 231 -15.93 0.66 6.00
C SER A 231 -17.31 1.10 6.48
N ARG A 232 -17.44 2.38 6.82
CA ARG A 232 -18.69 2.94 7.35
C ARG A 232 -19.78 3.09 6.29
N PHE A 233 -19.46 3.64 5.12
CA PHE A 233 -20.47 4.04 4.13
C PHE A 233 -20.78 2.94 3.11
N ALA A 234 -19.82 2.08 2.79
CA ALA A 234 -20.05 0.88 1.97
C ALA A 234 -20.22 -0.40 2.81
N ASN A 235 -20.16 -0.33 4.15
CA ASN A 235 -20.37 -1.49 5.03
C ASN A 235 -19.45 -2.67 4.67
N ILE A 236 -18.17 -2.39 4.50
CA ILE A 236 -17.12 -3.36 4.18
C ILE A 236 -16.19 -3.45 5.40
N PRO A 237 -15.82 -4.64 5.91
CA PRO A 237 -14.87 -4.73 7.01
C PRO A 237 -13.55 -4.02 6.67
N ALA A 238 -13.06 -3.15 7.56
CA ALA A 238 -11.86 -2.34 7.29
C ALA A 238 -10.62 -3.21 7.06
N GLU A 239 -10.56 -4.37 7.73
CA GLU A 239 -9.53 -5.38 7.59
C GLU A 239 -9.50 -6.07 6.21
N GLU A 240 -10.58 -5.97 5.43
CA GLU A 240 -10.63 -6.47 4.05
C GLU A 240 -10.24 -5.40 3.01
N ILE A 241 -10.11 -4.14 3.43
CA ILE A 241 -9.72 -3.02 2.57
C ILE A 241 -8.23 -2.73 2.75
N ILE A 242 -7.41 -3.57 2.11
CA ILE A 242 -5.94 -3.52 2.26
C ILE A 242 -5.22 -2.93 1.05
N GLY A 243 -5.84 -2.96 -0.13
CA GLY A 243 -5.24 -2.46 -1.37
C GLY A 243 -5.21 -0.93 -1.41
N PHE A 244 -4.13 -0.36 -1.93
CA PHE A 244 -4.01 1.05 -2.22
C PHE A 244 -3.28 1.28 -3.54
N ARG A 245 -3.74 2.27 -4.30
CA ARG A 245 -3.03 2.82 -5.46
C ARG A 245 -3.02 4.34 -5.38
N THR A 246 -1.88 4.95 -5.65
CA THR A 246 -1.72 6.40 -5.61
C THR A 246 -2.44 7.09 -6.77
N PRO A 247 -3.09 8.24 -6.54
CA PRO A 247 -3.59 9.09 -7.62
C PRO A 247 -2.46 9.44 -8.59
N PHE A 248 -2.77 9.35 -9.89
CA PHE A 248 -1.81 9.59 -10.98
C PHE A 248 -0.54 8.75 -10.94
N LEU A 249 -0.55 7.64 -10.18
CA LEU A 249 0.62 6.79 -9.90
C LEU A 249 1.78 7.56 -9.25
N GLN A 250 1.50 8.67 -8.57
CA GLN A 250 2.48 9.52 -7.91
C GLN A 250 2.55 9.19 -6.41
N GLY A 251 3.63 8.55 -5.98
CA GLY A 251 3.96 8.39 -4.56
C GLY A 251 4.85 9.54 -4.04
N SER A 252 5.14 9.54 -2.73
CA SER A 252 6.10 10.46 -2.09
C SER A 252 7.33 9.76 -1.51
N GLY A 253 7.73 8.63 -2.11
CA GLY A 253 8.89 7.86 -1.66
C GLY A 253 8.66 7.19 -0.31
N ASP A 254 9.63 7.29 0.59
CA ASP A 254 9.64 6.54 1.85
C ASP A 254 8.47 6.89 2.78
N SER A 255 8.01 8.14 2.80
CA SER A 255 6.87 8.55 3.64
C SER A 255 5.60 7.77 3.30
N MET A 256 5.35 7.52 2.01
CA MET A 256 4.25 6.68 1.57
C MET A 256 4.40 5.24 2.09
N TYR A 257 5.57 4.64 1.92
CA TYR A 257 5.80 3.25 2.35
C TYR A 257 5.75 3.10 3.88
N GLN A 258 6.22 4.10 4.63
CA GLN A 258 6.12 4.15 6.10
C GLN A 258 4.66 4.20 6.54
N PHE A 259 3.85 5.07 5.92
CA PHE A 259 2.41 5.10 6.16
C PHE A 259 1.75 3.75 5.87
N LEU A 260 2.02 3.14 4.70
CA LEU A 260 1.43 1.86 4.33
C LEU A 260 1.81 0.74 5.30
N TYR A 261 3.07 0.70 5.72
CA TYR A 261 3.56 -0.24 6.72
C TYR A 261 2.82 -0.09 8.05
N LYS A 262 2.72 1.14 8.58
CA LYS A 262 2.01 1.41 9.84
C LYS A 262 0.50 1.13 9.73
N GLY A 263 -0.10 1.49 8.61
CA GLY A 263 -1.53 1.31 8.32
C GLY A 263 -1.93 -0.11 7.93
N ALA A 264 -0.98 -1.05 7.83
CA ALA A 264 -1.18 -2.42 7.34
C ALA A 264 -1.86 -2.47 5.96
N LEU A 265 -1.44 -1.58 5.05
CA LEU A 265 -1.92 -1.49 3.68
C LEU A 265 -0.87 -2.01 2.69
N THR A 266 -1.35 -2.51 1.55
CA THR A 266 -0.52 -3.04 0.46
C THR A 266 -0.63 -2.12 -0.77
N LEU A 267 0.52 -1.69 -1.28
CA LEU A 267 0.60 -0.94 -2.53
C LEU A 267 0.45 -1.88 -3.72
N ASN A 268 -0.43 -1.54 -4.64
CA ASN A 268 -0.56 -2.21 -5.93
C ASN A 268 -0.31 -1.20 -7.07
N PHE A 269 0.72 -1.47 -7.86
CA PHE A 269 1.04 -0.70 -9.06
C PHE A 269 0.08 -1.01 -10.23
#